data_AF-A0A1B1M7J0-F1
#
_entry.id   AF-A0A1B1M7J0-F1
#
_cell.length_a   1.000
_cell.length_b   1.000
_cell.length_c   1.000
_cell.angle_alpha   90.00
_cell.angle_beta   90.00
_cell.angle_gamma   90.00
#
_symmetry.space_group_name_H-M   'P 1'
#
loop_
_entity.id
_entity.type
_entity.pdbx_description
1 polymer ?
#
loop_
_entity_poly.entity_id
_entity_poly.type
_entity_poly.pdbx_seq_one_letter_code
_entity_poly.pdbx_strand_id
1 'polypeptide(L)'
;MQGTVDGFSYGLVTPLVAYLMACLGGALGLRCTTRSMLVSNSWRPGWLALGSAAIGSGIWTMHFVAMMGFKVEQAPIHYDRSMTFASLGVAIVMVGIGIFIVGYRGAKGTALMTGGAITGLGIASMHYLGMAGMRLNGKLEYNTVTVAVSVVIAVAAATVALWAAGQVRGFLWSVGASLIMGLAVTGMHYTGMAALSVHVHGTAAPITGDSAASLLAPLMIGPLAFLLLAGVVVVFDPLMVMGKPVWTPVENKPGVPARELVAHPPSRRLVLRSRRHSGHQRSRTPQNR
;
A
#
# COMPACT_ATOMS: atom_id res chain seq x y z
N MET A 1 -7.93 36.10 -22.24
CA MET A 1 -7.60 36.56 -20.87
C MET A 1 -6.84 35.42 -20.21
N GLN A 2 -5.63 35.68 -19.71
CA GLN A 2 -4.85 34.69 -18.96
C GLN A 2 -5.58 34.47 -17.64
N GLY A 3 -6.20 33.30 -17.45
CA GLY A 3 -6.80 32.95 -16.17
C GLY A 3 -5.68 32.75 -15.15
N THR A 4 -5.60 33.62 -14.16
CA THR A 4 -4.74 33.43 -12.99
C THR A 4 -5.18 32.13 -12.31
N VAL A 5 -4.30 31.12 -12.31
CA VAL A 5 -4.52 29.87 -11.58
C VAL A 5 -4.16 30.16 -10.12
N ASP A 6 -5.15 30.55 -9.32
CA ASP A 6 -4.98 30.64 -7.87
C ASP A 6 -4.97 29.21 -7.29
N GLY A 7 -3.77 28.61 -7.24
CA GLY A 7 -3.54 27.26 -6.72
C GLY A 7 -3.77 27.07 -5.21
N PHE A 8 -4.39 28.05 -4.54
CA PHE A 8 -4.48 28.13 -3.08
C PHE A 8 -5.84 28.65 -2.58
N SER A 9 -6.96 28.19 -3.15
CA SER A 9 -8.30 28.60 -2.68
C SER A 9 -8.59 28.32 -1.19
N TYR A 10 -7.83 27.43 -0.54
CA TYR A 10 -7.84 27.17 0.92
C TYR A 10 -6.46 27.39 1.58
N GLY A 11 -5.54 28.11 0.93
CA GLY A 11 -4.16 28.31 1.38
C GLY A 11 -3.31 27.03 1.33
N LEU A 12 -2.24 26.98 2.14
CA LEU A 12 -1.31 25.84 2.24
C LEU A 12 -1.93 24.56 2.83
N VAL A 13 -3.20 24.57 3.23
CA VAL A 13 -3.85 23.43 3.90
C VAL A 13 -4.09 22.26 2.94
N THR A 14 -4.63 22.53 1.75
CA THR A 14 -4.87 21.50 0.73
C THR A 14 -3.58 20.79 0.27
N PRO A 15 -2.49 21.49 -0.11
CA PRO A 15 -1.23 20.82 -0.47
C PRO A 15 -0.63 20.05 0.71
N LEU A 16 -0.76 20.56 1.94
CA LEU A 16 -0.28 19.87 3.14
C LEU A 16 -1.05 18.57 3.40
N VAL A 17 -2.38 18.60 3.34
CA VAL A 17 -3.21 17.41 3.50
C VAL A 17 -2.92 16.39 2.40
N ALA A 18 -2.79 16.86 1.15
CA ALA A 18 -2.41 16.01 0.02
C ALA A 18 -1.06 15.33 0.29
N TYR A 19 -0.04 16.08 0.69
CA TYR A 19 1.27 15.55 1.06
C TYR A 19 1.19 14.52 2.20
N LEU A 20 0.42 14.80 3.26
CA LEU A 20 0.24 13.87 4.37
C LEU A 20 -0.43 12.56 3.92
N MET A 21 -1.39 12.62 3.00
CA MET A 21 -2.02 11.42 2.43
C MET A 21 -1.04 10.58 1.61
N ALA A 22 -0.17 11.22 0.82
CA ALA A 22 0.88 10.53 0.10
C ALA A 22 1.89 9.88 1.07
N CYS A 23 2.26 10.59 2.14
CA CYS A 23 3.14 10.04 3.19
C CYS A 23 2.48 8.83 3.88
N LEU A 24 1.20 8.92 4.22
CA LEU A 24 0.44 7.83 4.84
C LEU A 24 0.40 6.59 3.92
N GLY A 25 -0.01 6.76 2.66
CA GLY A 25 -0.03 5.67 1.69
C GLY A 25 1.35 5.05 1.46
N GLY A 26 2.39 5.88 1.36
CA GLY A 26 3.78 5.44 1.27
C GLY A 26 4.20 4.63 2.49
N ALA A 27 4.01 5.16 3.71
CA ALA A 27 4.38 4.49 4.96
C ALA A 27 3.70 3.13 5.11
N LEU A 28 2.40 3.04 4.81
CA LEU A 28 1.66 1.79 4.85
C LEU A 28 2.14 0.81 3.78
N GLY A 29 2.37 1.30 2.57
CA GLY A 29 2.96 0.55 1.48
C GLY A 29 4.31 -0.08 1.81
N LEU A 30 5.26 0.71 2.29
CA LEU A 30 6.58 0.22 2.69
C LEU A 30 6.46 -0.83 3.79
N ARG A 31 5.58 -0.63 4.78
CA ARG A 31 5.39 -1.58 5.89
C ARG A 31 4.77 -2.89 5.43
N CYS A 32 3.74 -2.84 4.61
CA CYS A 32 3.14 -4.04 4.03
C CYS A 32 4.15 -4.78 3.16
N THR A 33 4.94 -4.06 2.37
CA THR A 33 5.96 -4.65 1.49
C THR A 33 7.10 -5.28 2.30
N THR A 34 7.69 -4.57 3.25
CA THR A 34 8.73 -5.11 4.15
C THR A 34 8.22 -6.32 4.94
N ARG A 35 6.98 -6.27 5.42
CA ARG A 35 6.37 -7.39 6.13
C ARG A 35 6.17 -8.61 5.23
N SER A 36 5.75 -8.41 3.98
CA SER A 36 5.61 -9.52 3.03
C SER A 36 6.91 -10.34 2.87
N MET A 37 8.06 -9.69 3.07
CA MET A 37 9.38 -10.34 3.00
C MET A 37 9.74 -11.13 4.27
N LEU A 38 9.03 -10.91 5.39
CA LEU A 38 9.27 -11.56 6.68
C LEU A 38 8.28 -12.70 6.99
N VAL A 39 7.14 -12.75 6.31
CA VAL A 39 6.07 -13.74 6.54
C VAL A 39 6.23 -14.93 5.57
N SER A 40 5.65 -16.09 5.91
CA SER A 40 5.62 -17.28 5.04
C SER A 40 4.99 -16.99 3.66
N ASN A 41 5.41 -17.76 2.66
CA ASN A 41 5.00 -17.55 1.26
C ASN A 41 3.48 -17.54 1.03
N SER A 42 2.68 -18.21 1.87
CA SER A 42 1.22 -18.25 1.73
C SER A 42 0.53 -16.92 2.05
N TRP A 43 1.10 -16.09 2.93
CA TRP A 43 0.51 -14.79 3.32
C TRP A 43 1.16 -13.59 2.62
N ARG A 44 2.34 -13.81 2.02
CA ARG A 44 3.08 -12.82 1.22
C ARG A 44 2.23 -12.08 0.16
N PRO A 45 1.45 -12.76 -0.71
CA PRO A 45 0.67 -12.05 -1.72
C PRO A 45 -0.40 -11.14 -1.12
N GLY A 46 -1.01 -11.52 0.02
CA GLY A 46 -1.99 -10.67 0.71
C GLY A 46 -1.38 -9.36 1.22
N TRP A 47 -0.16 -9.42 1.77
CA TRP A 47 0.57 -8.23 2.22
C TRP A 47 1.02 -7.35 1.05
N LEU A 48 1.47 -7.93 -0.06
CA LEU A 48 1.84 -7.18 -1.25
C LEU A 48 0.60 -6.48 -1.87
N ALA A 49 -0.54 -7.17 -1.93
CA ALA A 49 -1.80 -6.60 -2.41
C ALA A 49 -2.31 -5.46 -1.51
N LEU A 50 -2.21 -5.63 -0.19
CA LEU A 50 -2.57 -4.56 0.75
C LEU A 50 -1.63 -3.36 0.61
N GLY A 51 -0.32 -3.59 0.44
CA GLY A 51 0.66 -2.54 0.21
C GLY A 51 0.44 -1.78 -1.09
N SER A 52 0.11 -2.47 -2.19
CA SER A 52 -0.19 -1.82 -3.46
C SER A 52 -1.49 -1.03 -3.43
N ALA A 53 -2.52 -1.57 -2.78
CA ALA A 53 -3.77 -0.84 -2.57
C ALA A 53 -3.55 0.42 -1.72
N ALA A 54 -2.74 0.35 -0.66
CA ALA A 54 -2.42 1.50 0.18
C ALA A 54 -1.62 2.58 -0.56
N ILE A 55 -0.57 2.21 -1.30
CA ILE A 55 0.21 3.17 -2.10
C ILE A 55 -0.65 3.77 -3.20
N GLY A 56 -1.36 2.94 -3.98
CA GLY A 56 -2.23 3.40 -5.06
C GLY A 56 -3.31 4.36 -4.56
N SER A 57 -4.00 3.99 -3.49
CA SER A 57 -5.04 4.83 -2.88
C SER A 57 -4.47 6.11 -2.28
N GLY A 58 -3.29 6.09 -1.66
CA GLY A 58 -2.65 7.27 -1.07
C GLY A 58 -2.21 8.28 -2.12
N ILE A 59 -1.57 7.82 -3.20
CA ILE A 59 -1.15 8.66 -4.32
C ILE A 59 -2.37 9.23 -5.05
N TRP A 60 -3.39 8.41 -5.29
CA TRP A 60 -4.63 8.86 -5.92
C TRP A 60 -5.36 9.91 -5.07
N THR A 61 -5.48 9.66 -3.76
CA THR A 61 -6.10 10.62 -2.83
C THR A 61 -5.30 11.93 -2.79
N MET A 62 -3.97 11.86 -2.75
CA MET A 62 -3.12 13.04 -2.84
C MET A 62 -3.39 13.84 -4.12
N HIS A 63 -3.44 13.17 -5.27
CA HIS A 63 -3.68 13.82 -6.56
C HIS A 63 -5.01 14.57 -6.58
N PHE A 64 -6.12 13.92 -6.20
CA PHE A 64 -7.44 14.56 -6.23
C PHE A 64 -7.62 15.61 -5.14
N VAL A 65 -7.03 15.43 -3.95
CA VAL A 65 -7.03 16.47 -2.90
C VAL A 65 -6.27 17.71 -3.35
N ALA A 66 -5.11 17.54 -4.00
CA ALA A 66 -4.37 18.65 -4.58
C ALA A 66 -5.17 19.36 -5.68
N MET A 67 -5.83 18.60 -6.56
CA MET A 67 -6.68 19.15 -7.61
C MET A 67 -7.92 19.89 -7.08
N MET A 68 -8.53 19.46 -5.97
CA MET A 68 -9.60 20.22 -5.31
C MET A 68 -9.12 21.57 -4.75
N GLY A 69 -7.83 21.70 -4.45
CA GLY A 69 -7.20 22.97 -4.06
C GLY A 69 -7.05 23.96 -5.22
N PHE A 70 -6.99 23.47 -6.45
CA PHE A 70 -6.99 24.27 -7.67
C PHE A 70 -8.42 24.61 -8.09
N LYS A 71 -8.88 25.83 -7.80
CA LYS A 71 -10.10 26.37 -8.39
C LYS A 71 -9.71 27.36 -9.48
N VAL A 72 -10.27 27.19 -10.67
CA VAL A 72 -10.25 28.22 -11.70
C VAL A 72 -11.52 29.04 -11.50
N GLU A 73 -11.39 30.31 -11.08
CA GLU A 73 -12.52 31.20 -10.76
C GLU A 73 -13.54 31.36 -11.91
N GLN A 74 -13.17 30.99 -13.14
CA GLN A 74 -13.95 31.28 -14.36
C GLN A 74 -14.62 30.06 -15.02
N ALA A 75 -14.44 28.83 -14.52
CA ALA A 75 -15.13 27.67 -15.08
C ALA A 75 -15.34 26.54 -14.05
N PRO A 76 -16.59 26.06 -13.85
CA PRO A 76 -16.81 24.86 -13.04
C PRO A 76 -16.16 23.65 -13.74
N ILE A 77 -15.26 22.98 -13.02
CA ILE A 77 -14.57 21.78 -13.50
C ILE A 77 -15.50 20.58 -13.27
N HIS A 78 -15.89 19.88 -14.32
CA HIS A 78 -16.64 18.63 -14.17
C HIS A 78 -15.69 17.44 -14.18
N TYR A 79 -15.90 16.50 -13.27
CA TYR A 79 -15.11 15.27 -13.19
C TYR A 79 -15.91 14.07 -13.67
N ASP A 80 -15.35 13.32 -14.61
CA ASP A 80 -15.93 12.06 -15.04
C ASP A 80 -15.66 10.97 -14.00
N ARG A 81 -16.73 10.43 -13.38
CA ARG A 81 -16.63 9.36 -12.38
C ARG A 81 -15.92 8.12 -12.93
N SER A 82 -16.14 7.79 -14.20
CA SER A 82 -15.57 6.58 -14.82
C SER A 82 -14.05 6.69 -14.98
N MET A 83 -13.55 7.81 -15.50
CA MET A 83 -12.11 8.07 -15.61
C MET A 83 -11.46 8.19 -14.24
N THR A 84 -12.15 8.79 -13.27
CA THR A 84 -11.64 8.93 -11.91
C THR A 84 -11.42 7.57 -11.25
N PHE A 85 -12.39 6.65 -11.35
CA PHE A 85 -12.21 5.26 -10.86
C PHE A 85 -11.21 4.46 -11.70
N ALA A 86 -11.17 4.66 -13.03
CA ALA A 86 -10.18 4.02 -13.88
C ALA A 86 -8.75 4.42 -13.47
N SER A 87 -8.53 5.69 -13.13
CA SER A 87 -7.23 6.18 -12.64
C SER A 87 -6.81 5.50 -11.32
N LEU A 88 -7.75 5.28 -10.40
CA LEU A 88 -7.50 4.52 -9.17
C LEU A 88 -7.12 3.07 -9.48
N GLY A 89 -7.86 2.42 -10.37
CA GLY A 89 -7.59 1.05 -10.80
C GLY A 89 -6.21 0.91 -11.42
N VAL A 90 -5.85 1.82 -12.34
CA VAL A 90 -4.52 1.88 -12.98
C VAL A 90 -3.43 2.04 -11.93
N ALA A 91 -3.59 2.94 -10.96
CA ALA A 91 -2.62 3.12 -9.89
C ALA A 91 -2.41 1.83 -9.08
N ILE A 92 -3.50 1.21 -8.60
CA ILE A 92 -3.40 0.00 -7.77
C ILE A 92 -2.75 -1.16 -8.55
N VAL A 93 -3.15 -1.36 -9.80
CA VAL A 93 -2.62 -2.45 -10.64
C VAL A 93 -1.15 -2.25 -10.97
N MET A 94 -0.77 -1.08 -11.47
CA MET A 94 0.60 -0.82 -11.90
C MET A 94 1.58 -0.78 -10.73
N VAL A 95 1.20 -0.13 -9.62
CA VAL A 95 1.96 -0.17 -8.36
C VAL A 95 2.04 -1.61 -7.85
N GLY A 96 0.96 -2.37 -7.94
CA GLY A 96 0.91 -3.79 -7.61
C GLY A 96 1.92 -4.60 -8.39
N ILE A 97 1.95 -4.48 -9.71
CA ILE A 97 2.92 -5.20 -10.55
C ILE A 97 4.35 -4.90 -10.10
N GLY A 98 4.70 -3.63 -9.88
CA GLY A 98 6.05 -3.27 -9.46
C GLY A 98 6.43 -3.78 -8.06
N ILE A 99 5.50 -3.69 -7.10
CA ILE A 99 5.68 -4.23 -5.75
C ILE A 99 5.76 -5.75 -5.77
N PHE A 100 5.00 -6.45 -6.60
CA PHE A 100 5.08 -7.90 -6.73
C PHE A 100 6.41 -8.33 -7.34
N ILE A 101 6.90 -7.63 -8.37
CA ILE A 101 8.22 -7.91 -8.98
C ILE A 101 9.32 -7.83 -7.91
N VAL A 102 9.37 -6.72 -7.17
CA VAL A 102 10.37 -6.52 -6.10
C VAL A 102 10.11 -7.45 -4.92
N GLY A 103 8.85 -7.68 -4.61
CA GLY A 103 8.37 -8.56 -3.56
C GLY A 103 8.85 -9.99 -3.76
N TYR A 104 8.86 -10.53 -4.98
CA TYR A 104 9.30 -11.91 -5.26
C TYR A 104 10.76 -12.02 -5.68
N ARG A 105 11.29 -11.08 -6.46
CA ARG A 105 12.65 -11.15 -7.04
C ARG A 105 13.70 -10.35 -6.24
N GLY A 106 13.26 -9.59 -5.24
CA GLY A 106 14.10 -8.76 -4.39
C GLY A 106 14.29 -7.33 -4.91
N ALA A 107 14.67 -6.42 -4.01
CA ALA A 107 14.83 -4.98 -4.27
C ALA A 107 16.21 -4.61 -4.84
N LYS A 108 16.77 -5.42 -5.74
CA LYS A 108 18.12 -5.20 -6.32
C LYS A 108 18.13 -5.47 -7.82
N GLY A 109 19.05 -4.80 -8.53
CA GLY A 109 19.34 -5.05 -9.94
C GLY A 109 18.14 -4.79 -10.86
N THR A 110 17.92 -5.72 -11.79
CA THR A 110 16.90 -5.57 -12.85
C THR A 110 15.48 -5.55 -12.31
N ALA A 111 15.17 -6.30 -11.25
CA ALA A 111 13.84 -6.32 -10.64
C ALA A 111 13.43 -4.96 -10.06
N LEU A 112 14.39 -4.23 -9.48
CA LEU A 112 14.16 -2.88 -8.96
C LEU A 112 13.93 -1.89 -10.09
N MET A 113 14.71 -1.96 -11.17
CA MET A 113 14.56 -1.07 -12.33
C MET A 113 13.24 -1.30 -13.05
N THR A 114 12.87 -2.56 -13.31
CA THR A 114 11.60 -2.89 -13.97
C THR A 114 10.40 -2.58 -13.08
N GLY A 115 10.46 -2.94 -11.79
CA GLY A 115 9.40 -2.63 -10.83
C GLY A 115 9.23 -1.13 -10.61
N GLY A 116 10.33 -0.37 -10.57
CA GLY A 116 10.34 1.08 -10.44
C GLY A 116 9.80 1.79 -11.68
N ALA A 117 10.20 1.35 -12.87
CA ALA A 117 9.68 1.86 -14.13
C ALA A 117 8.17 1.62 -14.26
N ILE A 118 7.69 0.40 -13.99
CA ILE A 118 6.26 0.07 -14.09
C ILE A 118 5.45 0.87 -13.06
N THR A 119 5.91 0.91 -11.80
CA THR A 119 5.25 1.69 -10.74
C THR A 119 5.20 3.17 -11.10
N GLY A 120 6.33 3.75 -11.54
CA GLY A 120 6.41 5.17 -11.91
C GLY A 120 5.56 5.54 -13.12
N LEU A 121 5.57 4.72 -14.17
CA LEU A 121 4.68 4.88 -15.32
C LEU A 121 3.21 4.75 -14.92
N GLY A 122 2.90 3.88 -13.96
CA GLY A 122 1.56 3.76 -13.38
C GLY A 122 1.11 5.02 -12.65
N ILE A 123 1.99 5.61 -11.84
CA ILE A 123 1.73 6.86 -11.12
C ILE A 123 1.53 8.01 -12.11
N ALA A 124 2.39 8.13 -13.13
CA ALA A 124 2.24 9.13 -14.18
C ALA A 124 0.95 8.92 -14.99
N SER A 125 0.62 7.67 -15.35
CA SER A 125 -0.62 7.35 -16.06
C SER A 125 -1.86 7.69 -15.22
N MET A 126 -1.86 7.39 -13.92
CA MET A 126 -2.95 7.79 -13.03
C MET A 126 -3.10 9.31 -12.99
N HIS A 127 -1.99 10.04 -12.87
CA HIS A 127 -1.99 11.50 -12.86
C HIS A 127 -2.60 12.07 -14.15
N TYR A 128 -2.12 11.65 -15.32
CA TYR A 128 -2.63 12.16 -16.59
C TYR A 128 -4.04 11.67 -16.94
N LEU A 129 -4.42 10.47 -16.49
CA LEU A 129 -5.79 9.97 -16.65
C LEU A 129 -6.76 10.73 -15.73
N GLY A 130 -6.34 11.09 -14.51
CA GLY A 130 -7.09 11.97 -13.62
C GLY A 130 -7.29 13.36 -14.22
N MET A 131 -6.24 13.93 -14.83
CA MET A 131 -6.31 15.19 -15.58
C MET A 131 -7.21 15.10 -16.81
N ALA A 132 -7.15 13.99 -17.58
CA ALA A 132 -8.01 13.78 -18.74
C ALA A 132 -9.50 13.65 -18.36
N GLY A 133 -9.78 13.21 -17.14
CA GLY A 133 -11.13 13.18 -16.56
C GLY A 133 -11.69 14.56 -16.21
N MET A 134 -10.87 15.62 -16.23
CA MET A 134 -11.29 16.99 -16.01
C MET A 134 -11.88 17.57 -17.29
N ARG A 135 -13.16 17.94 -17.25
CA ARG A 135 -13.82 18.71 -18.30
C ARG A 135 -13.90 20.16 -17.86
N LEU A 136 -13.17 21.02 -18.57
CA LEU A 136 -13.18 22.47 -18.41
C LEU A 136 -13.45 23.13 -19.77
N ASN A 137 -14.15 24.26 -19.77
CA ASN A 137 -14.45 25.03 -20.98
C ASN A 137 -13.20 25.81 -21.43
N GLY A 138 -12.20 25.08 -21.95
CA GLY A 138 -10.92 25.62 -22.42
C GLY A 138 -10.05 24.53 -23.04
N LYS A 139 -8.96 24.93 -23.70
CA LYS A 139 -7.96 23.98 -24.21
C LYS A 139 -6.83 23.84 -23.19
N LEU A 140 -6.57 22.60 -22.78
CA LEU A 140 -5.39 22.23 -22.01
C LEU A 140 -4.25 21.95 -22.99
N GLU A 141 -3.26 22.83 -23.04
CA GLU A 141 -2.02 22.57 -23.77
C GLU A 141 -0.97 22.05 -22.80
N TYR A 142 -0.34 20.93 -23.19
CA TYR A 142 0.70 20.28 -22.41
C TYR A 142 2.05 20.52 -23.07
N ASN A 143 3.01 21.02 -22.30
CA ASN A 143 4.40 21.02 -22.75
C ASN A 143 4.97 19.60 -22.63
N THR A 144 5.25 18.96 -23.77
CA THR A 144 5.77 17.58 -23.83
C THR A 144 7.06 17.39 -23.03
N VAL A 145 7.93 18.41 -22.97
CA VAL A 145 9.19 18.34 -22.22
C VAL A 145 8.91 18.29 -20.73
N THR A 146 8.04 19.17 -20.22
CA THR A 146 7.70 19.20 -18.79
C THR A 146 6.93 17.94 -18.37
N VAL A 147 6.10 17.38 -19.25
CA VAL A 147 5.47 16.06 -19.07
C VAL A 147 6.51 14.95 -18.99
N ALA A 148 7.50 14.93 -19.88
CA ALA A 148 8.58 13.94 -19.83
C ALA A 148 9.37 14.04 -18.51
N VAL A 149 9.65 15.26 -18.04
CA VAL A 149 10.31 15.49 -16.75
C VAL A 149 9.48 14.96 -15.59
N SER A 150 8.16 15.19 -15.57
CA SER A 150 7.29 14.65 -14.51
C SER A 150 7.31 13.12 -14.49
N VAL A 151 7.31 12.47 -15.67
CA VAL A 151 7.38 11.00 -15.80
C VAL A 151 8.71 10.48 -15.28
N VAL A 152 9.83 11.14 -15.59
CA VAL A 152 11.15 10.78 -15.07
C VAL A 152 11.18 10.90 -13.55
N ILE A 153 10.62 11.98 -12.99
CA ILE A 153 10.50 12.14 -11.53
C ILE A 153 9.65 11.01 -10.93
N ALA A 154 8.52 10.63 -11.56
CA ALA A 154 7.68 9.53 -11.09
C ALA A 154 8.45 8.20 -11.06
N VAL A 155 9.19 7.87 -12.12
CA VAL A 155 9.99 6.65 -12.21
C VAL A 155 11.12 6.65 -11.19
N ALA A 156 11.84 7.76 -11.03
CA ALA A 156 12.88 7.89 -10.02
C ALA A 156 12.31 7.73 -8.60
N ALA A 157 11.21 8.42 -8.29
CA ALA A 157 10.52 8.34 -7.00
C ALA A 157 10.05 6.93 -6.69
N ALA A 158 9.41 6.25 -7.65
CA ALA A 158 8.95 4.88 -7.51
C ALA A 158 10.12 3.89 -7.33
N THR A 159 11.22 4.10 -8.03
CA THR A 159 12.43 3.27 -7.90
C THR A 159 13.04 3.42 -6.51
N VAL A 160 13.20 4.66 -6.03
CA VAL A 160 13.70 4.94 -4.67
C VAL A 160 12.77 4.36 -3.62
N ALA A 161 11.45 4.45 -3.82
CA ALA A 161 10.44 3.87 -2.93
C ALA A 161 10.59 2.36 -2.78
N LEU A 162 10.68 1.64 -3.91
CA LEU A 162 10.84 0.18 -3.91
C LEU A 162 12.21 -0.24 -3.34
N TRP A 163 13.25 0.53 -3.60
CA TRP A 163 14.57 0.31 -3.01
C TRP A 163 14.53 0.48 -1.49
N ALA A 164 13.90 1.56 -1.02
CA ALA A 164 13.72 1.83 0.40
C ALA A 164 12.88 0.71 1.06
N ALA A 165 11.83 0.21 0.40
CA ALA A 165 11.05 -0.92 0.90
C ALA A 165 11.86 -2.21 1.09
N GLY A 166 12.97 -2.39 0.36
CA GLY A 166 13.87 -3.52 0.55
C GLY A 166 14.98 -3.31 1.59
N GLN A 167 15.34 -2.06 1.90
CA GLN A 167 16.51 -1.70 2.71
C GLN A 167 16.15 -1.14 4.08
N VAL A 168 15.01 -0.47 4.20
CA VAL A 168 14.57 0.21 5.42
C VAL A 168 14.19 -0.82 6.49
N ARG A 169 14.90 -0.76 7.62
CA ARG A 169 14.60 -1.54 8.82
C ARG A 169 14.30 -0.60 9.97
N GLY A 170 13.07 -0.68 10.50
CA GLY A 170 12.65 0.07 11.69
C GLY A 170 11.70 1.24 11.40
N PHE A 171 10.98 1.65 12.45
CA PHE A 171 9.89 2.63 12.38
C PHE A 171 10.35 4.01 11.88
N LEU A 172 11.41 4.57 12.47
CA LEU A 172 11.92 5.90 12.14
C LEU A 172 12.38 6.03 10.69
N TRP A 173 13.09 5.02 10.18
CA TRP A 173 13.53 4.98 8.78
C TRP A 173 12.35 4.85 7.82
N SER A 174 11.31 4.09 8.18
CA SER A 174 10.08 3.99 7.38
C SER A 174 9.34 5.33 7.32
N VAL A 175 9.32 6.08 8.42
CA VAL A 175 8.74 7.43 8.45
C VAL A 175 9.54 8.36 7.55
N GLY A 176 10.87 8.42 7.70
CA GLY A 176 11.74 9.24 6.84
C GLY A 176 11.59 8.92 5.35
N ALA A 177 11.59 7.64 4.98
CA ALA A 177 11.38 7.21 3.60
C ALA A 177 10.00 7.63 3.06
N SER A 178 8.95 7.52 3.88
CA SER A 178 7.60 7.91 3.48
C SER A 178 7.44 9.41 3.26
N LEU A 179 8.13 10.25 4.05
CA LEU A 179 8.16 11.71 3.87
C LEU A 179 8.84 12.08 2.56
N ILE A 180 10.02 11.50 2.28
CA ILE A 180 10.76 11.74 1.03
C ILE A 180 9.93 11.29 -0.18
N MET A 181 9.26 10.14 -0.08
CA MET A 181 8.35 9.67 -1.12
C MET A 181 7.17 10.61 -1.32
N GLY A 182 6.52 11.04 -0.23
CA GLY A 182 5.45 12.03 -0.30
C GLY A 182 5.91 13.28 -1.03
N LEU A 183 7.10 13.78 -0.71
CA LEU A 183 7.66 14.98 -1.33
C LEU A 183 7.91 14.78 -2.82
N ALA A 184 8.46 13.62 -3.20
CA ALA A 184 8.75 13.31 -4.59
C ALA A 184 7.47 13.15 -5.43
N VAL A 185 6.45 12.46 -4.91
CA VAL A 185 5.16 12.27 -5.61
C VAL A 185 4.41 13.60 -5.71
N THR A 186 4.39 14.39 -4.63
CA THR A 186 3.81 15.74 -4.64
C THR A 186 4.56 16.67 -5.59
N GLY A 187 5.90 16.58 -5.63
CA GLY A 187 6.72 17.31 -6.59
C GLY A 187 6.43 16.93 -8.05
N MET A 188 6.26 15.65 -8.34
CA MET A 188 5.81 15.20 -9.67
C MET A 188 4.46 15.78 -10.02
N HIS A 189 3.50 15.74 -9.09
CA HIS A 189 2.16 16.29 -9.32
C HIS A 189 2.21 17.77 -9.69
N TYR A 190 2.94 18.59 -8.92
CA TYR A 190 3.07 20.01 -9.25
C TYR A 190 3.88 20.28 -10.51
N THR A 191 4.87 19.45 -10.83
CA THR A 191 5.61 19.54 -12.11
C THR A 191 4.69 19.22 -13.28
N GLY A 192 3.83 18.21 -13.15
CA GLY A 192 2.81 17.86 -14.13
C GLY A 192 1.77 18.97 -14.30
N MET A 193 1.37 19.63 -13.20
CA MET A 193 0.49 20.80 -13.25
C MET A 193 1.16 22.02 -13.89
N ALA A 194 2.45 22.25 -13.63
CA ALA A 194 3.22 23.33 -14.25
C ALA A 194 3.41 23.12 -15.76
N ALA A 195 3.26 21.88 -16.26
CA ALA A 195 3.27 21.58 -17.69
C ALA A 195 2.01 22.07 -18.42
N LEU A 196 0.95 22.41 -17.68
CA LEU A 196 -0.34 22.83 -18.23
C LEU A 196 -0.36 24.33 -18.49
N SER A 197 -0.67 24.70 -19.73
CA SER A 197 -1.12 26.04 -20.08
C SER A 197 -2.62 26.00 -20.36
N VAL A 198 -3.41 26.75 -19.59
CA VAL A 198 -4.86 26.81 -19.75
C VAL A 198 -5.23 28.01 -20.61
N HIS A 199 -5.64 27.77 -21.84
CA HIS A 199 -6.22 28.80 -22.71
C HIS A 199 -7.75 28.78 -22.60
N VAL A 200 -8.29 29.64 -21.73
CA VAL A 200 -9.73 29.90 -21.63
C VAL A 200 -10.18 30.82 -22.77
N HIS A 201 -11.12 30.33 -23.59
CA HIS A 201 -11.80 31.16 -24.59
C HIS A 201 -12.93 31.95 -23.92
N GLY A 202 -13.05 33.23 -24.27
CA GLY A 202 -13.86 34.22 -23.57
C GLY A 202 -15.35 33.90 -23.43
N THR A 203 -15.91 34.46 -22.36
CA THR A 203 -17.35 34.60 -22.03
C THR A 203 -18.11 33.28 -21.85
N ALA A 204 -17.69 32.46 -20.88
CA ALA A 204 -18.56 31.41 -20.37
C ALA A 204 -19.65 32.03 -19.49
N ALA A 205 -20.91 31.98 -19.94
CA ALA A 205 -22.06 32.18 -19.07
C ALA A 205 -21.97 31.21 -17.88
N PRO A 206 -22.40 31.59 -16.66
CA PRO A 206 -22.32 30.73 -15.50
C PRO A 206 -23.23 29.51 -15.74
N ILE A 207 -22.63 28.41 -16.18
CA ILE A 207 -23.29 27.11 -16.19
C ILE A 207 -23.48 26.69 -14.73
N THR A 208 -24.71 26.80 -14.27
CA THR A 208 -25.18 26.26 -12.99
C THR A 208 -25.15 24.73 -13.07
N GLY A 209 -23.97 24.15 -12.83
CA GLY A 209 -23.78 22.73 -12.59
C GLY A 209 -23.31 22.49 -11.15
N ASP A 210 -23.68 21.36 -10.57
CA ASP A 210 -23.20 20.94 -9.24
C ASP A 210 -21.68 21.13 -9.15
N SER A 211 -21.24 21.78 -8.07
CA SER A 211 -19.84 22.13 -7.87
C SER A 211 -18.97 20.88 -7.96
N ALA A 212 -17.84 20.93 -8.67
CA ALA A 212 -16.87 19.83 -8.80
C ALA A 212 -16.59 19.08 -7.49
N ALA A 213 -16.58 19.84 -6.39
CA ALA A 213 -16.35 19.37 -5.03
C ALA A 213 -17.49 18.47 -4.49
N SER A 214 -18.75 18.66 -4.88
CA SER A 214 -19.88 17.87 -4.37
C SER A 214 -19.91 16.45 -4.94
N LEU A 215 -19.34 16.23 -6.14
CA LEU A 215 -19.19 14.91 -6.74
C LEU A 215 -17.90 14.20 -6.29
N LEU A 216 -16.81 14.95 -6.13
CA LEU A 216 -15.53 14.37 -5.71
C LEU A 216 -15.48 14.07 -4.20
N ALA A 217 -16.08 14.88 -3.33
CA ALA A 217 -15.99 14.69 -1.89
C ALA A 217 -16.54 13.33 -1.42
N PRO A 218 -17.73 12.85 -1.85
CA PRO A 218 -18.23 11.52 -1.51
C PRO A 218 -17.33 10.40 -2.06
N LEU A 219 -16.75 10.63 -3.24
CA LEU A 219 -15.88 9.67 -3.93
C LEU A 219 -14.56 9.42 -3.18
N MET A 220 -14.05 10.44 -2.49
CA MET A 220 -12.83 10.34 -1.67
C MET A 220 -13.05 9.57 -0.36
N ILE A 221 -14.28 9.42 0.12
CA ILE A 221 -14.57 8.80 1.42
C ILE A 221 -14.06 7.36 1.46
N GLY A 222 -14.29 6.58 0.39
CA GLY A 222 -13.90 5.17 0.33
C GLY A 222 -12.38 4.97 0.47
N PRO A 223 -11.57 5.55 -0.42
CA PRO A 223 -10.10 5.44 -0.36
C PRO A 223 -9.51 6.02 0.93
N LEU A 224 -10.07 7.12 1.45
CA LEU A 224 -9.65 7.70 2.72
C LEU A 224 -9.94 6.76 3.91
N ALA A 225 -11.17 6.23 4.00
CA ALA A 225 -11.53 5.27 5.02
C ALA A 225 -10.66 4.01 4.94
N PHE A 226 -10.39 3.52 3.73
CA PHE A 226 -9.49 2.41 3.50
C PHE A 226 -8.07 2.70 4.01
N LEU A 227 -7.50 3.87 3.71
CA LEU A 227 -6.16 4.26 4.18
C LEU A 227 -6.11 4.36 5.71
N LEU A 228 -7.14 4.91 6.34
CA LEU A 228 -7.22 5.01 7.80
C LEU A 228 -7.34 3.62 8.44
N LEU A 229 -8.20 2.75 7.90
CA LEU A 229 -8.37 1.38 8.38
C LEU A 229 -7.10 0.56 8.19
N ALA A 230 -6.46 0.62 7.01
CA ALA A 230 -5.17 -0.01 6.76
C ALA A 230 -4.10 0.56 7.70
N GLY A 231 -4.15 1.87 7.97
CA GLY A 231 -3.37 2.57 8.98
C GLY A 231 -3.47 1.93 10.35
N VAL A 232 -4.69 1.82 10.86
CA VAL A 232 -4.99 1.16 12.13
C VAL A 232 -4.48 -0.28 12.14
N VAL A 233 -4.82 -1.08 11.13
CA VAL A 233 -4.39 -2.50 11.06
C VAL A 233 -2.86 -2.63 11.09
N VAL A 234 -2.14 -1.76 10.37
CA VAL A 234 -0.67 -1.79 10.34
C VAL A 234 -0.08 -1.28 11.65
N VAL A 235 -0.67 -0.26 12.28
CA VAL A 235 -0.24 0.32 13.58
C VAL A 235 -0.42 -0.68 14.73
N PHE A 236 -1.57 -1.33 14.79
CA PHE A 236 -1.91 -2.32 15.81
C PHE A 236 -1.33 -3.71 15.49
N ASP A 237 -0.56 -3.84 14.42
CA ASP A 237 0.08 -5.10 14.14
C ASP A 237 1.05 -5.49 15.28
N PRO A 238 0.97 -6.72 15.82
CA PRO A 238 1.76 -7.15 16.96
C PRO A 238 3.28 -7.05 16.80
N LEU A 239 3.84 -6.82 15.61
CA LEU A 239 5.25 -6.49 15.45
C LEU A 239 5.64 -5.09 15.97
N MET A 240 4.67 -4.20 16.23
CA MET A 240 4.89 -2.94 16.95
C MET A 240 4.77 -3.06 18.46
N VAL A 241 4.00 -4.03 18.96
CA VAL A 241 3.69 -4.19 20.40
C VAL A 241 4.57 -5.26 21.05
N MET A 242 4.75 -6.40 20.39
CA MET A 242 5.73 -7.41 20.74
C MET A 242 6.97 -7.16 19.88
N GLY A 243 8.00 -6.53 20.46
CA GLY A 243 9.32 -6.49 19.87
C GLY A 243 9.71 -7.88 19.34
N LYS A 244 10.42 -7.89 18.19
CA LYS A 244 10.92 -9.05 17.43
C LYS A 244 10.61 -10.40 18.11
N PRO A 245 9.82 -11.31 17.51
CA PRO A 245 9.69 -12.65 18.08
C PRO A 245 11.11 -13.17 18.32
N VAL A 246 11.40 -13.47 19.59
CA VAL A 246 12.67 -14.08 19.98
C VAL A 246 12.71 -15.38 19.20
N TRP A 247 13.44 -15.33 18.08
CA TRP A 247 13.81 -16.51 17.34
C TRP A 247 14.69 -17.26 18.32
N THR A 248 14.15 -18.27 18.98
CA THR A 248 14.99 -19.25 19.67
C THR A 248 15.73 -19.96 18.55
N PRO A 249 17.05 -19.77 18.39
CA PRO A 249 17.80 -20.59 17.47
C PRO A 249 17.57 -22.02 17.94
N VAL A 250 17.07 -22.88 17.05
CA VAL A 250 17.07 -24.32 17.34
C VAL A 250 18.53 -24.67 17.56
N GLU A 251 18.89 -24.93 18.81
CA GLU A 251 20.26 -25.25 19.18
C GLU A 251 20.58 -26.60 18.57
N ASN A 252 21.22 -26.57 17.40
CA ASN A 252 21.74 -27.75 16.75
C ASN A 252 22.96 -28.22 17.56
N LYS A 253 22.70 -28.95 18.64
CA LYS A 253 23.72 -29.73 19.33
C LYS A 253 24.11 -30.90 18.43
N PRO A 254 25.37 -30.99 17.97
CA PRO A 254 25.82 -32.15 17.23
C PRO A 254 25.71 -33.38 18.14
N GLY A 255 24.85 -34.34 17.77
CA GLY A 255 24.77 -35.64 18.45
C GLY A 255 23.41 -36.04 19.04
N VAL A 256 22.35 -35.23 18.92
CA VAL A 256 21.00 -35.68 19.30
C VAL A 256 20.19 -35.95 18.02
N PRO A 257 19.86 -37.21 17.69
CA PRO A 257 19.04 -37.49 16.52
C PRO A 257 17.68 -36.79 16.67
N ALA A 258 17.20 -36.19 15.58
CA ALA A 258 15.89 -35.57 15.51
C ALA A 258 14.85 -36.58 16.02
N ARG A 259 14.23 -36.29 17.17
CA ARG A 259 13.16 -37.12 17.70
C ARG A 259 12.05 -37.10 16.65
N GLU A 260 11.80 -38.24 16.00
CA GLU A 260 10.60 -38.42 15.20
C GLU A 260 9.40 -37.96 16.04
N LEU A 261 8.58 -37.09 15.48
CA LEU A 261 7.28 -36.76 16.04
C LEU A 261 6.47 -38.07 16.11
N VAL A 262 6.51 -38.73 17.26
CA VAL A 262 5.64 -39.84 17.59
C VAL A 262 4.21 -39.32 17.56
N ALA A 263 3.49 -39.66 16.50
CA ALA A 263 2.05 -39.49 16.40
C ALA A 263 1.41 -40.08 17.68
N HIS A 264 0.72 -39.24 18.46
CA HIS A 264 -0.02 -39.68 19.62
C HIS A 264 -1.19 -40.59 19.18
N PRO A 265 -1.28 -41.85 19.64
CA PRO A 265 -2.53 -42.59 19.57
C PRO A 265 -3.48 -42.10 20.69
N PRO A 266 -4.81 -42.18 20.49
CA PRO A 266 -5.77 -41.66 21.46
C PRO A 266 -5.76 -42.51 22.73
N SER A 267 -5.46 -41.87 23.85
CA SER A 267 -5.53 -42.43 25.19
C SER A 267 -6.98 -42.58 25.64
N ARG A 268 -7.49 -43.81 25.68
CA ARG A 268 -8.55 -44.19 26.64
C ARG A 268 -8.51 -45.69 26.91
N ARG A 269 -7.87 -46.08 28.02
CA ARG A 269 -8.11 -47.38 28.66
C ARG A 269 -8.41 -47.14 30.14
N LEU A 270 -9.71 -47.14 30.45
CA LEU A 270 -10.21 -47.38 31.81
C LEU A 270 -9.84 -48.81 32.20
N VAL A 271 -9.04 -48.97 33.25
CA VAL A 271 -8.88 -50.26 33.92
C VAL A 271 -9.95 -50.35 35.00
N LEU A 272 -11.05 -51.02 34.67
CA LEU A 272 -12.07 -51.46 35.61
C LEU A 272 -11.54 -52.64 36.42
N ARG A 273 -11.42 -52.43 37.72
CA ARG A 273 -11.05 -53.42 38.73
C ARG A 273 -12.21 -54.42 38.90
N SER A 274 -12.09 -55.60 38.30
CA SER A 274 -13.04 -56.71 38.51
C SER A 274 -12.69 -57.46 39.79
N ARG A 275 -13.69 -57.58 40.68
CA ARG A 275 -13.68 -58.34 41.94
C ARG A 275 -14.77 -59.41 41.86
N ARG A 276 -14.41 -60.70 41.83
CA ARG A 276 -15.17 -61.87 42.34
C ARG A 276 -14.35 -63.15 42.08
N HIS A 277 -13.82 -63.87 43.08
CA HIS A 277 -14.38 -64.78 44.11
C HIS A 277 -14.45 -66.26 43.68
N SER A 278 -13.79 -67.10 44.50
CA SER A 278 -14.09 -68.51 44.84
C SER A 278 -13.50 -69.67 44.01
N GLY A 279 -12.82 -70.60 44.71
CA GLY A 279 -12.83 -72.02 44.34
C GLY A 279 -11.57 -72.81 44.69
N HIS A 280 -11.62 -73.60 45.78
CA HIS A 280 -10.76 -74.71 46.22
C HIS A 280 -9.85 -75.40 45.17
N GLN A 281 -8.66 -75.90 45.56
CA GLN A 281 -8.47 -77.25 46.14
C GLN A 281 -6.98 -77.68 46.24
N ARG A 282 -6.61 -78.12 47.46
CA ARG A 282 -5.61 -79.15 47.87
C ARG A 282 -4.08 -78.97 47.78
N SER A 283 -3.52 -79.53 48.86
CA SER A 283 -2.16 -79.75 49.34
C SER A 283 -1.28 -80.68 48.48
N ARG A 284 0.04 -80.45 48.47
CA ARG A 284 1.09 -81.46 48.71
C ARG A 284 2.49 -80.82 48.94
N THR A 285 3.06 -81.22 50.07
CA THR A 285 4.47 -81.28 50.57
C THR A 285 5.67 -80.84 49.70
N PRO A 286 6.75 -80.32 50.33
CA PRO A 286 8.10 -80.23 49.75
C PRO A 286 8.94 -81.49 50.09
N GLN A 287 9.86 -81.91 49.20
CA GLN A 287 10.95 -82.82 49.57
C GLN A 287 12.18 -82.71 48.65
N ASN A 288 13.35 -82.72 49.30
CA ASN A 288 14.75 -82.85 48.84
C ASN A 288 15.36 -81.60 48.17
N ARG A 289 16.54 -81.11 48.58
CA ARG A 289 17.70 -81.78 49.18
C ARG A 289 18.48 -80.81 50.06
#